data_AF-A0A9N9FEL1-F1
#
_entry.id   AF-A0A9N9FEL1-F1
#
_cell.length_a   1.000
_cell.length_b   1.000
_cell.length_c   1.000
_cell.angle_alpha   90.00
_cell.angle_beta   90.00
_cell.angle_gamma   90.00
#
_symmetry.space_group_name_H-M   'P 1'
#
loop_
_entity.id
_entity.type
_entity.pdbx_description
1 polymer ?
#
loop_
_entity_poly.entity_id
_entity_poly.type
_entity_poly.pdbx_seq_one_letter_code
_entity_poly.pdbx_strand_id
1 'polypeptide(L)'
;MTSKVALLAAAISAITNEPVLSHDDYLIKKQNRRLPSESYPKYLFKGQLSVDSMHQSHLVGGQIDTFFEDHPTRNRNSGQHHIYVKTLTGQTIHIYPKLTYTIGKVKRLIQDIKGISPDQQRLVFSGIVLEDSRSLVDYAIKEEATLYLVLCLPGSGPRILFCSFLNSDQLDSRFDFDFTNVFDTTDVVFMRGNFQYKRPCGWNRIALKVLNKYGTDNAWLGATSKNFRQKSGTNEWPVSYHGTAKDNCHSIAEDGYMLCKGKRFAFGRGIYSTPDINVAARYAEKFTYDGQEYRVVIQNRVNPDTLVRISAEKTGYGEYWISPTSTDIRPYGICIKKV
;
A
#
# COMPACT_ATOMS: atom_id res chain seq x y z
N MET A 1 9.09 27.75 -3.45
CA MET A 1 9.92 26.61 -3.92
C MET A 1 9.31 25.35 -3.33
N THR A 2 8.77 24.49 -4.18
CA THR A 2 7.98 23.34 -3.75
C THR A 2 8.88 22.32 -3.06
N SER A 3 8.63 22.02 -1.78
CA SER A 3 9.47 21.07 -1.04
C SER A 3 9.34 19.68 -1.67
N LYS A 4 10.47 19.10 -2.10
CA LYS A 4 10.56 17.72 -2.62
C LYS A 4 9.91 16.70 -1.68
N VAL A 5 10.02 16.95 -0.37
CA VAL A 5 9.44 16.12 0.69
C VAL A 5 7.92 16.23 0.72
N ALA A 6 7.35 17.42 0.44
CA ALA A 6 5.91 17.63 0.41
C ALA A 6 5.26 16.98 -0.82
N LEU A 7 5.89 17.08 -2.00
CA LEU A 7 5.46 16.33 -3.20
C LEU A 7 5.51 14.81 -2.94
N LEU A 8 6.58 14.33 -2.28
CA LEU A 8 6.69 12.92 -1.91
C LEU A 8 5.63 12.51 -0.87
N ALA A 9 5.34 13.35 0.12
CA ALA A 9 4.28 13.06 1.10
C ALA A 9 2.90 12.96 0.42
N ALA A 10 2.61 13.81 -0.56
CA ALA A 10 1.39 13.70 -1.38
C ALA A 10 1.37 12.39 -2.20
N ALA A 11 2.49 12.03 -2.82
CA ALA A 11 2.63 10.78 -3.57
C ALA A 11 2.42 9.55 -2.67
N ILE A 12 3.04 9.54 -1.49
CA ILE A 12 2.86 8.46 -0.50
C ILE A 12 1.41 8.39 -0.03
N SER A 13 0.78 9.55 0.22
CA SER A 13 -0.63 9.58 0.62
C SER A 13 -1.53 8.93 -0.42
N ALA A 14 -1.24 9.13 -1.70
CA ALA A 14 -1.98 8.53 -2.80
C ALA A 14 -1.86 7.00 -2.80
N ILE A 15 -0.64 6.46 -2.65
CA ILE A 15 -0.42 5.00 -2.69
C ILE A 15 -0.86 4.28 -1.41
N THR A 16 -0.81 4.92 -0.25
CA THR A 16 -1.22 4.31 1.03
C THR A 16 -2.71 4.49 1.33
N ASN A 17 -3.37 5.42 0.62
CA ASN A 17 -4.67 5.98 0.99
C ASN A 17 -4.74 6.44 2.46
N GLU A 18 -3.59 6.89 3.00
CA GLU A 18 -3.49 7.49 4.33
C GLU A 18 -2.94 8.91 4.22
N PRO A 19 -3.48 9.89 4.95
CA PRO A 19 -2.91 11.24 4.96
C PRO A 19 -1.46 11.23 5.48
N VAL A 20 -0.51 11.60 4.61
CA VAL A 20 0.90 11.80 4.95
C VAL A 20 1.29 13.25 4.72
N LEU A 21 1.90 13.86 5.74
CA LEU A 21 2.39 15.24 5.70
C LEU A 21 3.91 15.26 5.58
N SER A 22 4.47 16.33 5.03
CA SER A 22 5.89 16.63 5.27
C SER A 22 6.11 16.97 6.75
N HIS A 23 7.33 16.80 7.26
CA HIS A 23 7.64 17.18 8.64
C HIS A 23 7.34 18.66 8.92
N ASP A 24 7.63 19.55 7.97
CA ASP A 24 7.35 20.99 8.09
C ASP A 24 5.84 21.26 8.18
N ASP A 25 5.05 20.65 7.30
CA ASP A 25 3.58 20.77 7.33
C ASP A 25 2.99 20.20 8.64
N TYR A 26 3.59 19.13 9.14
CA TYR A 26 3.25 18.56 10.44
C TYR A 26 3.52 19.56 11.57
N LEU A 27 4.68 20.21 11.60
CA LEU A 27 5.01 21.21 12.62
C LEU A 27 4.06 22.41 12.57
N ILE A 28 3.76 22.93 11.38
CA ILE A 28 2.81 24.03 11.17
C ILE A 28 1.42 23.64 11.70
N LYS A 29 0.89 22.48 11.29
CA LYS A 29 -0.44 22.01 11.74
C LYS A 29 -0.47 21.68 13.24
N LYS A 30 0.64 21.22 13.81
CA LYS A 30 0.77 20.96 15.25
C LYS A 30 0.79 22.25 16.07
N GLN A 31 1.42 23.32 15.59
CA GLN A 31 1.39 24.64 16.24
C GLN A 31 -0.02 25.26 16.19
N ASN A 32 -0.71 25.13 15.06
CA ASN A 32 -2.06 25.68 14.86
C ASN A 32 -3.17 24.99 15.69
N ARG A 33 -2.92 23.80 16.25
CA ARG A 33 -3.84 23.13 17.22
C ARG A 33 -4.12 23.96 18.48
N ARG A 34 -3.30 24.98 18.78
CA ARG A 34 -3.49 25.86 19.94
C ARG A 34 -4.51 26.98 19.71
N LEU A 35 -5.05 27.12 18.51
CA LEU A 35 -6.10 28.09 18.20
C LEU A 35 -7.47 27.39 18.11
N PRO A 36 -8.48 27.84 18.86
CA PRO A 36 -9.80 27.23 18.83
C PRO A 36 -10.54 27.69 17.58
N SER A 37 -10.64 26.86 16.55
CA SER A 37 -11.70 27.04 15.56
C SER A 37 -12.35 25.72 15.18
N GLU A 38 -13.68 25.73 15.15
CA GLU A 38 -14.55 24.61 14.79
C GLU A 38 -14.47 24.27 13.28
N SER A 39 -13.68 25.02 12.50
CA SER A 39 -13.64 24.98 11.05
C SER A 39 -12.51 24.15 10.44
N TYR A 40 -11.54 23.66 11.22
CA TYR A 40 -10.44 22.82 10.73
C TYR A 40 -10.61 21.35 11.12
N PRO A 41 -10.26 20.39 10.23
CA PRO A 41 -10.24 18.98 10.60
C PRO A 41 -9.27 18.76 11.77
N LYS A 42 -9.72 18.00 12.77
CA LYS A 42 -8.93 17.70 13.97
C LYS A 42 -7.93 16.59 13.64
N TYR A 43 -6.74 16.95 13.12
CA TYR A 43 -5.68 15.97 12.83
C TYR A 43 -5.28 15.21 14.11
N LEU A 44 -5.26 13.89 14.08
CA LEU A 44 -4.66 13.05 15.12
C LEU A 44 -3.37 12.43 14.57
N PHE A 45 -2.24 12.84 15.12
CA PHE A 45 -0.94 12.45 14.59
C PHE A 45 -0.57 11.04 15.07
N LYS A 46 -0.46 10.09 14.13
CA LYS A 46 -0.08 8.68 14.40
C LYS A 46 1.42 8.54 14.70
N GLY A 47 2.24 9.51 14.29
CA GLY A 47 3.69 9.49 14.44
C GLY A 47 4.42 9.58 13.09
N GLN A 48 5.71 9.27 13.10
CA GLN A 48 6.53 9.20 11.88
C GLN A 48 6.07 8.00 11.04
N LEU A 49 5.90 8.19 9.73
CA LEU A 49 5.49 7.13 8.82
C LEU A 49 6.54 6.02 8.83
N SER A 50 6.20 4.76 9.13
CA SER A 50 7.18 3.69 8.93
C SER A 50 7.40 3.46 7.44
N VAL A 51 8.65 3.26 7.01
CA VAL A 51 8.91 2.78 5.65
C VAL A 51 8.23 1.40 5.44
N ASP A 52 8.03 0.61 6.52
CA ASP A 52 7.26 -0.64 6.46
C ASP A 52 5.81 -0.43 6.04
N SER A 53 5.23 0.76 6.24
CA SER A 53 3.90 1.09 5.72
C SER A 53 3.83 1.03 4.19
N MET A 54 4.99 1.13 3.51
CA MET A 54 5.13 0.90 2.06
C MET A 54 5.33 -0.59 1.70
N HIS A 55 5.67 -1.44 2.68
CA HIS A 55 5.85 -2.90 2.53
C HIS A 55 4.68 -3.74 3.01
N GLN A 56 3.93 -3.23 3.99
CA GLN A 56 2.92 -4.01 4.69
C GLN A 56 1.91 -4.45 3.67
N SER A 57 1.84 -5.77 3.40
CA SER A 57 0.67 -6.68 3.34
C SER A 57 -0.69 -6.15 2.83
N HIS A 58 -0.73 -4.95 2.28
CA HIS A 58 -1.85 -4.19 1.74
C HIS A 58 -1.70 -4.10 0.21
N LEU A 59 -0.50 -4.40 -0.32
CA LEU A 59 -0.22 -4.68 -1.73
C LEU A 59 -0.30 -6.19 -2.03
N VAL A 60 -0.57 -7.01 -1.01
CA VAL A 60 -0.94 -8.42 -1.10
C VAL A 60 -2.38 -8.48 -0.60
N GLY A 61 -3.31 -9.02 -1.37
CA GLY A 61 -4.56 -9.48 -0.77
C GLY A 61 -4.22 -10.62 0.19
N GLY A 62 -4.28 -10.34 1.50
CA GLY A 62 -4.31 -11.34 2.55
C GLY A 62 -2.96 -11.87 2.99
N GLN A 63 -2.66 -11.66 4.27
CA GLN A 63 -1.89 -12.61 5.06
C GLN A 63 -2.66 -13.94 5.05
N ILE A 64 -2.03 -15.05 4.67
CA ILE A 64 -2.46 -16.38 5.09
C ILE A 64 -1.25 -17.05 5.71
N ASP A 65 -1.43 -17.44 6.97
CA ASP A 65 -0.58 -18.37 7.68
C ASP A 65 -0.26 -19.57 6.77
N THR A 66 1.00 -19.95 6.73
CA THR A 66 1.45 -21.24 6.21
C THR A 66 0.52 -22.34 6.72
N PHE A 67 -0.22 -23.02 5.84
CA PHE A 67 -0.62 -24.45 5.89
C PHE A 67 -1.61 -24.70 4.73
N PHE A 68 -1.09 -25.19 3.60
CA PHE A 68 -1.90 -25.85 2.58
C PHE A 68 -1.65 -27.35 2.69
N GLU A 69 -2.66 -28.09 3.14
CA GLU A 69 -2.99 -29.38 2.55
C GLU A 69 -4.38 -29.28 1.92
N ASP A 70 -4.55 -30.03 0.84
CA ASP A 70 -5.61 -29.91 -0.15
C ASP A 70 -6.95 -30.56 0.28
N HIS A 71 -8.04 -29.89 -0.12
CA HIS A 71 -9.38 -30.44 -0.41
C HIS A 71 -10.27 -30.86 0.80
N PRO A 72 -11.57 -31.15 0.58
CA PRO A 72 -12.70 -30.24 0.75
C PRO A 72 -13.53 -30.59 1.99
N THR A 73 -14.58 -29.80 2.26
CA THR A 73 -15.61 -29.94 3.30
C THR A 73 -15.38 -29.14 4.59
N ARG A 74 -16.28 -28.17 4.78
CA ARG A 74 -16.92 -27.77 6.04
C ARG A 74 -16.11 -28.12 7.30
N ASN A 75 -15.09 -27.33 7.64
CA ASN A 75 -14.49 -27.38 8.96
C ASN A 75 -14.49 -26.01 9.64
N ARG A 76 -15.12 -25.96 10.81
CA ARG A 76 -15.21 -24.80 11.70
C ARG A 76 -13.81 -24.56 12.28
N ASN A 77 -13.15 -23.48 11.86
CA ASN A 77 -11.99 -22.97 12.60
C ASN A 77 -12.47 -22.47 13.97
N SER A 78 -11.97 -23.10 15.03
CA SER A 78 -12.43 -23.07 16.42
C SER A 78 -12.18 -21.74 17.16
N GLY A 79 -12.78 -20.64 16.69
CA GLY A 79 -12.78 -19.37 17.43
C GLY A 79 -13.26 -18.14 16.66
N GLN A 80 -13.71 -18.30 15.41
CA GLN A 80 -14.42 -17.25 14.68
C GLN A 80 -15.93 -17.43 14.87
N HIS A 81 -16.62 -16.32 15.08
CA HIS A 81 -18.05 -16.30 15.37
C HIS A 81 -18.78 -15.67 14.20
N HIS A 82 -19.94 -16.20 13.87
CA HIS A 82 -20.78 -15.62 12.82
C HIS A 82 -21.53 -14.41 13.37
N ILE A 83 -21.38 -13.23 12.75
CA ILE A 83 -22.12 -12.02 13.12
C ILE A 83 -22.81 -11.45 11.88
N TYR A 84 -24.03 -10.94 12.06
CA TYR A 84 -24.80 -10.28 11.02
C TYR A 84 -24.63 -8.76 11.11
N VAL A 85 -24.43 -8.10 9.99
CA VAL A 85 -24.43 -6.63 9.91
C VAL A 85 -25.52 -6.22 8.93
N LYS A 86 -26.57 -5.55 9.42
CA LYS A 86 -27.68 -5.06 8.60
C LYS A 86 -27.47 -3.60 8.21
N THR A 87 -27.63 -3.30 6.92
CA THR A 87 -27.66 -1.93 6.42
C THR A 87 -29.06 -1.33 6.59
N LEU A 88 -29.17 0.00 6.48
CA LEU A 88 -30.46 0.70 6.46
C LEU A 88 -31.36 0.31 5.27
N THR A 89 -30.77 -0.21 4.19
CA THR A 89 -31.49 -0.72 3.01
C THR A 89 -32.00 -2.16 3.18
N GLY A 90 -31.80 -2.76 4.36
CA GLY A 90 -32.24 -4.13 4.66
C GLY A 90 -31.28 -5.23 4.19
N GLN A 91 -30.16 -4.87 3.55
CA GLN A 91 -29.14 -5.84 3.16
C GLN A 91 -28.42 -6.39 4.40
N THR A 92 -28.28 -7.71 4.48
CA THR A 92 -27.51 -8.38 5.54
C THR A 92 -26.13 -8.78 5.02
N ILE A 93 -25.10 -8.45 5.78
CA ILE A 93 -23.69 -8.79 5.53
C ILE A 93 -23.28 -9.82 6.58
N HIS A 94 -22.66 -10.90 6.15
CA HIS A 94 -22.16 -11.94 7.05
C HIS A 94 -20.66 -11.73 7.28
N ILE A 95 -20.25 -11.65 8.53
CA ILE A 95 -18.84 -11.54 8.92
C ILE A 95 -18.47 -12.64 9.92
N TYR A 96 -17.19 -13.00 9.96
CA TYR A 96 -16.66 -14.07 10.83
C TYR A 96 -15.52 -13.58 11.76
N PRO A 97 -15.77 -12.58 12.64
CA PRO A 97 -14.74 -12.07 13.55
C PRO A 97 -14.46 -13.01 14.73
N LYS A 98 -13.28 -12.85 15.36
CA LYS A 98 -13.08 -13.33 16.74
C LYS A 98 -13.75 -12.33 17.71
N LEU A 99 -14.40 -12.78 18.79
CA LEU A 99 -15.04 -11.85 19.75
C LEU A 99 -14.04 -10.88 20.41
N THR A 100 -12.77 -11.25 20.49
CA THR A 100 -11.69 -10.39 20.99
C THR A 100 -11.32 -9.25 20.03
N TYR A 101 -11.91 -9.18 18.84
CA TYR A 101 -11.64 -8.10 17.90
C TYR A 101 -12.25 -6.80 18.39
N THR A 102 -11.47 -5.72 18.23
CA THR A 102 -11.98 -4.36 18.42
C THR A 102 -12.97 -3.98 17.33
N ILE A 103 -13.85 -3.03 17.60
CA ILE A 103 -14.81 -2.51 16.61
C ILE A 103 -14.07 -1.91 15.41
N GLY A 104 -12.90 -1.29 15.61
CA GLY A 104 -12.06 -0.84 14.50
C GLY A 104 -11.51 -1.97 13.62
N LYS A 105 -11.36 -3.20 14.14
CA LYS A 105 -11.06 -4.40 13.33
C LYS A 105 -12.31 -4.91 12.61
N VAL A 106 -13.46 -4.88 13.28
CA VAL A 106 -14.76 -5.29 12.67
C VAL A 106 -15.14 -4.38 11.51
N LYS A 107 -14.97 -3.06 11.65
CA LYS A 107 -15.18 -2.10 10.55
C LYS A 107 -14.25 -2.36 9.37
N ARG A 108 -13.01 -2.80 9.61
CA ARG A 108 -12.11 -3.23 8.55
C ARG A 108 -12.62 -4.47 7.83
N LEU A 109 -13.14 -5.48 8.54
CA LEU A 109 -13.78 -6.63 7.88
C LEU A 109 -14.96 -6.22 6.99
N ILE A 110 -15.75 -5.24 7.43
CA ILE A 110 -16.86 -4.70 6.64
C ILE A 110 -16.34 -3.89 5.44
N GLN A 111 -15.25 -3.13 5.61
CA GLN A 111 -14.57 -2.45 4.50
C GLN A 111 -14.09 -3.47 3.47
N ASP A 112 -13.46 -4.56 3.90
CA ASP A 112 -12.96 -5.61 3.02
C ASP A 112 -14.10 -6.24 2.18
N ILE A 113 -15.32 -6.28 2.72
CA ILE A 113 -16.50 -6.86 2.04
C ILE A 113 -17.27 -5.84 1.19
N LYS A 114 -17.38 -4.58 1.66
CA LYS A 114 -18.27 -3.56 1.06
C LYS A 114 -17.57 -2.36 0.45
N GLY A 115 -16.27 -2.20 0.66
CA GLY A 115 -15.50 -1.04 0.19
C GLY A 115 -15.82 0.27 0.91
N ILE A 116 -16.51 0.22 2.05
CA ILE A 116 -16.91 1.41 2.81
C ILE A 116 -15.81 1.73 3.81
N SER A 117 -15.24 2.93 3.78
CA SER A 117 -14.12 3.25 4.66
C SER A 117 -14.54 3.24 6.15
N PRO A 118 -13.68 2.85 7.11
CA PRO A 118 -14.08 2.69 8.51
C PRO A 118 -14.64 3.96 9.16
N ASP A 119 -14.20 5.13 8.71
CA ASP A 119 -14.68 6.45 9.15
C ASP A 119 -16.09 6.77 8.63
N GLN A 120 -16.49 6.19 7.49
CA GLN A 120 -17.85 6.24 6.98
C GLN A 120 -18.78 5.22 7.65
N GLN A 121 -18.23 4.29 8.43
CA GLN A 121 -19.01 3.26 9.12
C GLN A 121 -19.33 3.65 10.56
N ARG A 122 -20.62 3.65 10.89
CA ARG A 122 -21.10 3.68 12.27
C ARG A 122 -21.82 2.38 12.57
N LEU A 123 -21.22 1.56 13.44
CA LEU A 123 -21.84 0.32 13.91
C LEU A 123 -22.66 0.61 15.16
N VAL A 124 -23.87 0.07 15.20
CA VAL A 124 -24.83 0.23 16.29
C VAL A 124 -25.29 -1.14 16.77
N PHE A 125 -25.33 -1.34 18.08
CA PHE A 125 -25.88 -2.53 18.72
C PHE A 125 -26.67 -2.14 19.96
N SER A 126 -27.86 -2.70 20.13
CA SER A 126 -28.76 -2.39 21.25
C SER A 126 -29.01 -0.88 21.46
N GLY A 127 -29.12 -0.12 20.37
CA GLY A 127 -29.33 1.33 20.40
C GLY A 127 -28.08 2.17 20.71
N ILE A 128 -26.92 1.54 20.93
CA ILE A 128 -25.66 2.21 21.28
C ILE A 128 -24.70 2.20 20.09
N VAL A 129 -24.06 3.34 19.83
CA VAL A 129 -22.98 3.47 18.85
C VAL A 129 -21.69 2.86 19.41
N LEU A 130 -21.05 2.00 18.63
CA LEU A 130 -19.87 1.26 19.06
C LEU A 130 -18.57 2.04 18.85
N GLU A 131 -17.69 2.01 19.86
CA GLU A 131 -16.40 2.71 19.90
C GLU A 131 -15.26 1.84 19.34
N ASP A 132 -14.41 2.41 18.48
CA ASP A 132 -13.37 1.68 17.74
C ASP A 132 -12.34 0.95 18.62
N SER A 133 -12.10 1.46 19.84
CA SER A 133 -11.11 0.93 20.80
C SER A 133 -11.63 -0.24 21.63
N ARG A 134 -12.95 -0.44 21.72
CA ARG A 134 -13.57 -1.53 22.49
C ARG A 134 -13.75 -2.77 21.61
N SER A 135 -13.82 -3.94 22.25
CA SER A 135 -14.02 -5.25 21.62
C SER A 135 -15.50 -5.63 21.51
N LEU A 136 -15.80 -6.67 20.72
CA LEU A 136 -17.15 -7.25 20.69
C LEU A 136 -17.55 -7.81 22.07
N VAL A 137 -16.59 -8.38 22.82
CA VAL A 137 -16.81 -8.85 24.20
C VAL A 137 -17.19 -7.71 25.14
N ASP A 138 -16.57 -6.53 25.01
CA ASP A 138 -16.87 -5.37 25.87
C ASP A 138 -18.32 -4.87 25.72
N TYR A 139 -18.96 -5.18 24.59
CA TYR A 139 -20.38 -4.90 24.33
C TYR A 139 -21.29 -6.12 24.51
N ALA A 140 -20.76 -7.22 25.04
CA ALA A 140 -21.44 -8.51 25.17
C ALA A 140 -22.06 -9.00 23.85
N ILE A 141 -21.45 -8.65 22.70
CA ILE A 141 -21.86 -9.13 21.39
C ILE A 141 -21.38 -10.59 21.25
N LYS A 142 -22.30 -11.48 20.90
CA LYS A 142 -22.07 -12.93 20.79
C LYS A 142 -22.20 -13.39 19.34
N GLU A 143 -21.98 -14.69 19.15
CA GLU A 143 -22.34 -15.37 17.91
C GLU A 143 -23.81 -15.15 17.56
N GLU A 144 -24.08 -15.03 16.27
CA GLU A 144 -25.37 -14.73 15.65
C GLU A 144 -25.99 -13.39 16.03
N ALA A 145 -25.24 -12.49 16.69
CA ALA A 145 -25.70 -11.14 16.95
C ALA A 145 -25.87 -10.33 15.66
N THR A 146 -26.81 -9.38 15.68
CA THR A 146 -27.06 -8.44 14.57
C THR A 146 -26.62 -7.03 14.94
N LEU A 147 -25.63 -6.50 14.24
CA LEU A 147 -25.22 -5.10 14.28
C LEU A 147 -25.93 -4.33 13.16
N TYR A 148 -26.12 -3.03 13.35
CA TYR A 148 -26.63 -2.13 12.31
C TYR A 148 -25.51 -1.23 11.80
N LEU A 149 -25.32 -1.20 10.47
CA LEU A 149 -24.40 -0.30 9.81
C LEU A 149 -25.17 0.94 9.33
N VAL A 150 -24.81 2.08 9.91
CA VAL A 150 -25.23 3.40 9.47
C VAL A 150 -24.07 4.05 8.73
N LEU A 151 -24.35 4.56 7.53
CA LEU A 151 -23.36 5.32 6.77
C LEU A 151 -23.34 6.77 7.24
N CYS A 152 -22.16 7.23 7.65
CA CYS A 152 -21.95 8.65 7.89
C CYS A 152 -21.79 9.35 6.54
N LEU A 153 -22.58 10.40 6.30
CA LEU A 153 -22.35 11.28 5.16
C LEU A 153 -20.98 11.97 5.32
N PRO A 154 -20.20 12.13 4.25
CA PRO A 154 -19.00 12.95 4.30
C PRO A 154 -19.35 14.36 4.79
N GLY A 155 -18.90 14.74 5.99
CA GLY A 155 -18.97 16.13 6.48
C GLY A 155 -19.80 16.42 7.75
N SER A 156 -20.52 15.46 8.34
CA SER A 156 -21.41 15.74 9.49
C SER A 156 -20.77 15.58 10.88
N GLY A 157 -19.46 15.77 11.00
CA GLY A 157 -18.73 15.75 12.27
C GLY A 157 -17.27 16.17 12.06
N PRO A 158 -16.55 16.61 13.12
CA PRO A 158 -15.15 16.98 12.98
C PRO A 158 -14.36 15.79 12.43
N ARG A 159 -13.89 15.90 11.19
CA ARG A 159 -13.04 14.88 10.56
C ARG A 159 -11.78 14.71 11.41
N ILE A 160 -11.69 13.60 12.13
CA ILE A 160 -10.43 13.20 12.77
C ILE A 160 -9.56 12.58 11.68
N LEU A 161 -8.71 13.40 11.06
CA LEU A 161 -7.74 12.93 10.09
C LEU A 161 -6.56 12.33 10.84
N PHE A 162 -6.47 11.01 10.85
CA PHE A 162 -5.24 10.37 11.30
C PHE A 162 -4.16 10.61 10.25
N CYS A 163 -3.09 11.30 10.62
CA CYS A 163 -1.99 11.56 9.71
C CYS A 163 -0.66 11.11 10.29
N SER A 164 0.13 10.51 9.40
CA SER A 164 1.54 10.25 9.63
C SER A 164 2.35 11.40 9.02
N PHE A 165 3.60 11.56 9.42
CA PHE A 165 4.50 12.51 8.77
C PHE A 165 5.73 11.82 8.21
N LEU A 166 6.18 12.29 7.05
CA LEU A 166 7.42 11.89 6.41
C LEU A 166 8.52 12.85 6.85
N ASN A 167 9.58 12.28 7.42
CA ASN A 167 10.78 13.04 7.76
C ASN A 167 11.88 12.77 6.72
N SER A 168 12.71 13.78 6.45
CA SER A 168 13.79 13.70 5.47
C SER A 168 14.87 12.71 5.88
N ASP A 169 15.00 12.39 7.17
CA ASP A 169 15.88 11.36 7.71
C ASP A 169 15.54 9.93 7.25
N GLN A 170 14.34 9.71 6.70
CA GLN A 170 13.88 8.45 6.10
C GLN A 170 14.21 8.34 4.61
N LEU A 171 14.79 9.39 4.05
CA LEU A 171 15.24 9.47 2.66
C LEU A 171 16.76 9.41 2.63
N ASP A 172 17.31 8.99 1.49
CA ASP A 172 18.76 8.98 1.27
C ASP A 172 19.11 9.79 0.03
N SER A 173 19.08 11.12 0.17
CA SER A 173 19.23 12.05 -0.95
C SER A 173 20.51 11.88 -1.75
N ARG A 174 21.52 11.19 -1.20
CA ARG A 174 22.77 10.83 -1.89
C ARG A 174 22.54 9.91 -3.09
N PHE A 175 21.42 9.19 -3.11
CA PHE A 175 21.03 8.25 -4.16
C PHE A 175 19.79 8.73 -4.94
N ASP A 176 19.31 9.94 -4.69
CA ASP A 176 18.29 10.53 -5.55
C ASP A 176 18.81 10.66 -6.98
N PHE A 177 17.92 10.49 -7.95
CA PHE A 177 18.28 10.65 -9.34
C PHE A 177 17.12 11.23 -10.14
N ASP A 178 17.38 12.33 -10.85
CA ASP A 178 16.41 12.94 -11.74
C ASP A 178 16.53 12.36 -13.15
N PHE A 179 15.62 11.47 -13.53
CA PHE A 179 15.56 10.93 -14.88
C PHE A 179 14.62 11.71 -15.80
N THR A 180 14.07 12.86 -15.38
CA THR A 180 13.04 13.61 -16.14
C THR A 180 13.47 13.92 -17.57
N ASN A 181 14.76 14.24 -17.78
CA ASN A 181 15.33 14.56 -19.09
C ASN A 181 16.35 13.49 -19.56
N VAL A 182 16.25 12.26 -19.05
CA VAL A 182 17.10 11.14 -19.45
C VAL A 182 16.36 10.27 -20.45
N PHE A 183 17.05 9.90 -21.53
CA PHE A 183 16.53 9.03 -22.58
C PHE A 183 17.54 7.91 -22.84
N ASP A 184 17.04 6.67 -22.90
CA ASP A 184 17.86 5.50 -23.21
C ASP A 184 17.62 5.11 -24.66
N THR A 185 18.68 4.81 -25.39
CA THR A 185 18.55 4.20 -26.72
C THR A 185 18.19 2.72 -26.56
N THR A 186 17.51 2.14 -27.55
CA THR A 186 17.06 0.74 -27.53
C THR A 186 18.20 -0.27 -27.42
N ASP A 187 19.42 0.13 -27.79
CA ASP A 187 20.60 -0.74 -27.85
C ASP A 187 21.31 -0.88 -26.50
N VAL A 188 20.93 -0.08 -25.49
CA VAL A 188 21.55 -0.12 -24.16
C VAL A 188 20.71 -0.95 -23.22
N VAL A 189 21.33 -2.01 -22.68
CA VAL A 189 20.71 -2.91 -21.70
C VAL A 189 21.26 -2.61 -20.31
N PHE A 190 20.34 -2.44 -19.35
CA PHE A 190 20.69 -2.25 -17.94
C PHE A 190 20.30 -3.49 -17.13
N MET A 191 21.26 -3.98 -16.34
CA MET A 191 21.12 -5.20 -15.55
C MET A 191 21.27 -4.91 -14.05
N ARG A 192 20.43 -5.53 -13.23
CA ARG A 192 20.58 -5.62 -11.78
C ARG A 192 20.23 -7.01 -11.31
N GLY A 193 21.04 -7.57 -10.41
CA GLY A 193 20.89 -8.95 -9.94
C GLY A 193 20.91 -10.01 -11.05
N ASN A 194 21.50 -9.72 -12.20
CA ASN A 194 21.52 -10.52 -13.43
C ASN A 194 20.20 -10.55 -14.21
N PHE A 195 19.31 -9.58 -13.96
CA PHE A 195 18.07 -9.40 -14.71
C PHE A 195 18.06 -8.03 -15.38
N GLN A 196 17.53 -7.99 -16.59
CA GLN A 196 17.32 -6.76 -17.33
C GLN A 196 16.19 -5.95 -16.70
N TYR A 197 16.35 -4.63 -16.68
CA TYR A 197 15.31 -3.70 -16.29
C TYR A 197 15.39 -2.42 -17.12
N LYS A 198 14.27 -1.70 -17.26
CA LYS A 198 14.26 -0.37 -17.84
C LYS A 198 14.47 0.65 -16.73
N ARG A 199 15.46 1.54 -16.91
CA ARG A 199 15.63 2.68 -16.00
C ARG A 199 14.38 3.56 -16.03
N PRO A 200 14.09 4.30 -14.95
CA PRO A 200 12.87 5.08 -14.86
C PRO A 200 12.98 6.41 -15.65
N CYS A 201 13.37 6.34 -16.92
CA CYS A 201 13.54 7.48 -17.82
C CYS A 201 12.23 8.28 -17.96
N GLY A 202 12.32 9.60 -17.78
CA GLY A 202 11.17 10.50 -17.67
C GLY A 202 10.56 10.62 -16.26
N TRP A 203 11.18 10.05 -15.21
CA TRP A 203 10.69 10.11 -13.83
C TRP A 203 11.72 10.73 -12.88
N ASN A 204 11.27 11.46 -11.88
CA ASN A 204 12.12 11.87 -10.76
C ASN A 204 12.14 10.76 -9.71
N ARG A 205 13.31 10.20 -9.40
CA ARG A 205 13.47 9.06 -8.47
C ARG A 205 14.04 9.54 -7.14
N ILE A 206 13.28 9.32 -6.07
CA ILE A 206 13.65 9.65 -4.70
C ILE A 206 14.03 8.38 -3.94
N ALA A 207 15.17 8.40 -3.27
CA ALA A 207 15.70 7.25 -2.53
C ALA A 207 15.09 7.15 -1.13
N LEU A 208 14.68 5.94 -0.77
CA LEU A 208 14.35 5.61 0.61
C LEU A 208 15.62 5.20 1.37
N LYS A 209 15.71 5.56 2.65
CA LYS A 209 16.78 5.12 3.53
C LYS A 209 16.50 3.69 3.99
N VAL A 210 17.21 2.75 3.38
CA VAL A 210 16.97 1.31 3.51
C VAL A 210 18.18 0.51 4.00
N LEU A 211 19.32 1.17 4.26
CA LEU A 211 20.48 0.52 4.82
C LEU A 211 20.14 -0.09 6.18
N ASN A 212 20.46 -1.37 6.36
CA ASN A 212 20.16 -2.19 7.53
C ASN A 212 18.66 -2.37 7.81
N LYS A 213 17.78 -2.00 6.88
CA LYS A 213 16.33 -2.10 7.08
C LYS A 213 15.80 -3.53 6.93
N TYR A 214 16.36 -4.33 6.03
CA TYR A 214 15.92 -5.70 5.76
C TYR A 214 16.94 -6.75 6.23
N GLY A 215 17.56 -6.47 7.38
CA GLY A 215 18.69 -7.22 7.91
C GLY A 215 20.01 -6.46 7.75
N THR A 216 21.08 -7.01 8.34
CA THR A 216 22.42 -6.41 8.33
C THR A 216 23.14 -6.55 6.99
N ASP A 217 22.72 -7.49 6.16
CA ASP A 217 23.24 -7.66 4.80
C ASP A 217 22.54 -6.70 3.83
N ASN A 218 23.34 -5.84 3.18
CA ASN A 218 22.89 -4.87 2.20
C ASN A 218 23.31 -5.22 0.77
N ALA A 219 23.88 -6.41 0.52
CA ALA A 219 24.33 -6.83 -0.80
C ALA A 219 23.22 -6.77 -1.86
N TRP A 220 21.97 -7.03 -1.45
CA TRP A 220 20.77 -6.92 -2.28
C TRP A 220 20.60 -5.54 -2.96
N LEU A 221 21.09 -4.45 -2.34
CA LEU A 221 20.99 -3.10 -2.89
C LEU A 221 22.02 -2.84 -3.98
N GLY A 222 23.20 -3.46 -3.85
CA GLY A 222 24.32 -3.33 -4.76
C GLY A 222 25.40 -2.33 -4.37
N ALA A 223 26.51 -2.39 -5.09
CA ALA A 223 27.67 -1.54 -4.83
C ALA A 223 27.32 -0.05 -5.00
N THR A 224 27.76 0.78 -4.05
CA THR A 224 27.46 2.21 -3.90
C THR A 224 28.26 3.10 -4.86
N SER A 225 28.37 2.72 -6.14
CA SER A 225 28.90 3.65 -7.14
C SER A 225 27.81 4.63 -7.55
N LYS A 226 28.08 5.92 -7.45
CA LYS A 226 27.20 6.99 -7.96
C LYS A 226 27.07 6.97 -9.49
N ASN A 227 27.92 6.22 -10.18
CA ASN A 227 27.93 6.16 -11.63
C ASN A 227 26.93 5.13 -12.15
N PHE A 228 26.30 5.45 -13.28
CA PHE A 228 25.49 4.49 -14.00
C PHE A 228 26.32 3.26 -14.35
N ARG A 229 25.82 2.09 -13.94
CA ARG A 229 26.40 0.81 -14.29
C ARG A 229 25.38 -0.01 -15.07
N GLN A 230 25.83 -0.56 -16.19
CA GLN A 230 25.02 -1.44 -17.04
C GLN A 230 25.02 -2.88 -16.52
N LYS A 231 26.12 -3.32 -15.87
CA LYS A 231 26.28 -4.69 -15.36
C LYS A 231 25.84 -4.81 -13.90
N SER A 232 25.43 -6.02 -13.53
CA SER A 232 25.11 -6.43 -12.16
C SER A 232 26.32 -6.37 -11.24
N GLY A 233 26.05 -6.40 -9.94
CA GLY A 233 27.05 -6.58 -8.89
C GLY A 233 26.77 -7.90 -8.19
N THR A 234 27.73 -8.38 -7.42
CA THR A 234 27.60 -9.66 -6.70
C THR A 234 26.45 -9.59 -5.69
N ASN A 235 25.60 -10.63 -5.69
CA ASN A 235 24.48 -10.81 -4.76
C ASN A 235 23.41 -9.70 -4.76
N GLU A 236 23.35 -8.91 -5.83
CA GLU A 236 22.31 -7.90 -5.97
C GLU A 236 20.96 -8.51 -6.28
N TRP A 237 19.92 -7.87 -5.76
CA TRP A 237 18.55 -8.21 -6.12
C TRP A 237 18.13 -7.45 -7.39
N PRO A 238 17.33 -8.07 -8.28
CA PRO A 238 16.78 -7.41 -9.46
C PRO A 238 15.93 -6.18 -9.13
N VAL A 239 15.89 -5.21 -10.06
CA VAL A 239 15.03 -4.03 -9.93
C VAL A 239 13.67 -4.32 -10.55
N SER A 240 12.62 -3.96 -9.83
CA SER A 240 11.25 -3.97 -10.34
C SER A 240 10.47 -2.73 -9.93
N TYR A 241 9.30 -2.54 -10.54
CA TYR A 241 8.42 -1.40 -10.36
C TYR A 241 7.00 -1.88 -10.03
N HIS A 242 6.33 -1.18 -9.13
CA HIS A 242 4.96 -1.45 -8.70
C HIS A 242 4.13 -0.15 -8.77
N GLY A 243 3.02 -0.17 -9.50
CA GLY A 243 2.20 1.02 -9.74
C GLY A 243 1.13 1.33 -8.67
N THR A 244 0.72 0.34 -7.87
CA THR A 244 -0.61 0.40 -7.22
C THR A 244 -0.72 1.13 -5.88
N ALA A 245 -1.95 1.58 -5.59
CA ALA A 245 -2.47 2.01 -4.29
C ALA A 245 -3.44 0.98 -3.66
N LYS A 246 -3.63 1.05 -2.34
CA LYS A 246 -4.39 0.11 -1.48
C LYS A 246 -5.85 -0.16 -1.87
N ASP A 247 -6.59 0.82 -2.41
CA ASP A 247 -8.05 0.72 -2.61
C ASP A 247 -8.51 0.78 -4.07
N ASN A 248 -7.59 1.03 -5.00
CA ASN A 248 -7.86 0.85 -6.41
C ASN A 248 -7.50 -0.60 -6.74
N CYS A 249 -8.53 -1.43 -6.95
CA CYS A 249 -8.41 -2.76 -7.54
C CYS A 249 -7.91 -2.64 -9.01
N HIS A 250 -6.79 -1.92 -9.22
CA HIS A 250 -6.06 -1.71 -10.45
C HIS A 250 -4.60 -2.17 -10.43
N SER A 251 -4.27 -3.29 -9.75
CA SER A 251 -2.90 -3.82 -9.75
C SER A 251 -2.54 -4.45 -11.10
N ILE A 252 -1.25 -4.69 -11.35
CA ILE A 252 -0.78 -5.56 -12.44
C ILE A 252 -1.52 -6.91 -12.48
N ALA A 253 -2.05 -7.39 -11.35
CA ALA A 253 -2.86 -8.61 -11.27
C ALA A 253 -4.29 -8.46 -11.86
N GLU A 254 -4.75 -7.26 -12.24
CA GLU A 254 -6.07 -7.04 -12.80
C GLU A 254 -6.35 -7.80 -14.08
N ASP A 255 -5.36 -7.87 -14.97
CA ASP A 255 -5.46 -8.61 -16.23
C ASP A 255 -5.64 -10.12 -15.99
N GLY A 256 -5.63 -10.56 -14.72
CA GLY A 256 -6.29 -11.78 -14.29
C GLY A 256 -6.66 -11.83 -12.80
N TYR A 257 -7.52 -10.90 -12.38
CA TYR A 257 -8.32 -10.79 -11.13
C TYR A 257 -7.68 -10.41 -9.77
N MET A 258 -8.21 -9.32 -9.20
CA MET A 258 -7.91 -8.79 -7.86
C MET A 258 -8.93 -9.16 -6.77
N LEU A 259 -8.41 -9.23 -5.54
CA LEU A 259 -8.87 -10.02 -4.40
C LEU A 259 -9.93 -9.40 -3.50
N CYS A 260 -10.44 -8.23 -3.85
CA CYS A 260 -11.63 -7.68 -3.21
C CYS A 260 -12.86 -8.62 -3.40
N LYS A 261 -12.79 -9.64 -4.31
CA LYS A 261 -13.96 -10.37 -4.85
C LYS A 261 -13.79 -11.88 -5.14
N GLY A 262 -12.71 -12.55 -4.74
CA GLY A 262 -12.59 -14.02 -4.76
C GLY A 262 -12.66 -14.75 -6.12
N LYS A 263 -11.63 -14.59 -7.00
CA LYS A 263 -11.20 -15.64 -7.96
C LYS A 263 -9.84 -15.35 -8.64
N ARG A 264 -9.36 -16.38 -9.36
CA ARG A 264 -7.99 -16.74 -9.81
C ARG A 264 -7.07 -15.58 -10.19
N PHE A 265 -5.91 -15.51 -9.53
CA PHE A 265 -4.67 -14.91 -10.05
C PHE A 265 -4.30 -15.60 -11.38
N ALA A 266 -4.32 -14.89 -12.51
CA ALA A 266 -4.00 -15.48 -13.83
C ALA A 266 -2.67 -16.24 -13.84
N PHE A 267 -1.74 -15.83 -12.98
CA PHE A 267 -0.36 -16.28 -13.03
C PHE A 267 0.22 -16.76 -11.69
N GLY A 268 -0.55 -16.71 -10.60
CA GLY A 268 -0.13 -17.17 -9.27
C GLY A 268 -0.26 -16.12 -8.17
N ARG A 269 -0.23 -16.58 -6.91
CA ARG A 269 -0.31 -15.72 -5.72
C ARG A 269 1.01 -15.00 -5.45
N GLY A 270 0.93 -13.72 -5.13
CA GLY A 270 2.07 -12.93 -4.64
C GLY A 270 1.95 -11.44 -4.94
N ILE A 271 3.05 -10.73 -4.75
CA ILE A 271 3.17 -9.28 -5.00
C ILE A 271 3.67 -9.08 -6.42
N TYR A 272 2.83 -8.46 -7.23
CA TYR A 272 3.13 -8.21 -8.64
C TYR A 272 4.00 -6.98 -8.80
N SER A 273 4.98 -7.08 -9.68
CA SER A 273 5.83 -5.98 -10.12
C SER A 273 6.30 -6.25 -11.56
N THR A 274 7.08 -5.36 -12.13
CA THR A 274 7.60 -5.54 -13.50
C THR A 274 8.97 -4.88 -13.63
N PRO A 275 9.90 -5.40 -14.44
CA PRO A 275 11.17 -4.75 -14.72
C PRO A 275 11.03 -3.51 -15.63
N ASP A 276 9.84 -3.24 -16.18
CA ASP A 276 9.56 -2.12 -17.06
C ASP A 276 8.68 -1.08 -16.37
N ILE A 277 9.23 0.09 -16.06
CA ILE A 277 8.47 1.16 -15.42
C ILE A 277 7.26 1.61 -16.24
N ASN A 278 7.30 1.51 -17.58
CA ASN A 278 6.18 1.93 -18.42
C ASN A 278 5.01 0.96 -18.30
N VAL A 279 5.30 -0.32 -18.08
CA VAL A 279 4.28 -1.32 -17.74
C VAL A 279 3.69 -1.00 -16.37
N ALA A 280 4.53 -0.72 -15.35
CA ALA A 280 4.05 -0.31 -14.03
C ALA A 280 3.24 1.00 -14.07
N ALA A 281 3.60 1.94 -14.94
CA ALA A 281 2.97 3.24 -15.08
C ALA A 281 1.52 3.17 -15.58
N ARG A 282 1.12 2.07 -16.23
CA ARG A 282 -0.27 1.81 -16.63
C ARG A 282 -1.19 1.63 -15.42
N TYR A 283 -0.63 1.14 -14.33
CA TYR A 283 -1.30 0.87 -13.06
C TYR A 283 -0.90 1.87 -11.97
N ALA A 284 -0.18 2.94 -12.35
CA ALA A 284 0.31 3.95 -11.42
C ALA A 284 -0.82 4.83 -10.90
N GLU A 285 -0.86 5.01 -9.58
CA GLU A 285 -1.79 5.95 -8.95
C GLU A 285 -1.52 7.39 -9.42
N LYS A 286 -2.61 8.12 -9.69
CA LYS A 286 -2.54 9.54 -10.03
C LYS A 286 -2.82 10.38 -8.80
N PHE A 287 -2.13 11.50 -8.68
CA PHE A 287 -2.42 12.45 -7.61
C PHE A 287 -2.19 13.88 -8.08
N THR A 288 -2.96 14.79 -7.49
CA THR A 288 -2.81 16.23 -7.75
C THR A 288 -2.02 16.86 -6.63
N TYR A 289 -1.06 17.71 -6.99
CA TYR A 289 -0.31 18.50 -6.04
C TYR A 289 0.08 19.83 -6.67
N ASP A 290 -0.16 20.94 -5.96
CA ASP A 290 0.11 22.29 -6.44
C ASP A 290 -0.51 22.59 -7.82
N GLY A 291 -1.75 22.14 -8.03
CA GLY A 291 -2.49 22.30 -9.28
C GLY A 291 -2.01 21.44 -10.46
N GLN A 292 -1.03 20.55 -10.25
CA GLN A 292 -0.49 19.69 -11.30
C GLN A 292 -0.78 18.22 -11.04
N GLU A 293 -0.99 17.46 -12.11
CA GLU A 293 -1.21 16.01 -12.06
C GLU A 293 0.13 15.26 -12.13
N TYR A 294 0.27 14.26 -11.26
CA TYR A 294 1.43 13.40 -11.17
C TYR A 294 1.02 11.93 -11.14
N ARG A 295 1.94 11.05 -11.53
CA ARG A 295 1.89 9.60 -11.27
C ARG A 295 3.00 9.20 -10.32
N VAL A 296 2.75 8.16 -9.54
CA VAL A 296 3.70 7.58 -8.59
C VAL A 296 3.87 6.08 -8.83
N VAL A 297 5.12 5.62 -8.77
CA VAL A 297 5.51 4.21 -8.88
C VAL A 297 6.51 3.89 -7.78
N ILE A 298 6.32 2.77 -7.09
CA ILE A 298 7.28 2.24 -6.11
C ILE A 298 8.36 1.45 -6.85
N GLN A 299 9.61 1.78 -6.59
CA GLN A 299 10.77 1.05 -7.09
C GLN A 299 11.25 0.05 -6.03
N ASN A 300 11.39 -1.20 -6.43
CA ASN A 300 11.66 -2.33 -5.55
C ASN A 300 12.93 -3.09 -5.96
N ARG A 301 13.46 -3.85 -5.00
CA ARG A 301 14.36 -4.98 -5.22
C ARG A 301 13.62 -6.27 -4.93
N VAL A 302 13.70 -7.26 -5.81
CA VAL A 302 13.00 -8.55 -5.64
C VAL A 302 13.97 -9.68 -5.35
N ASN A 303 13.57 -10.67 -4.57
CA ASN A 303 14.40 -11.84 -4.30
C ASN A 303 14.50 -12.70 -5.57
N PRO A 304 15.68 -12.85 -6.20
CA PRO A 304 15.80 -13.59 -7.45
C PRO A 304 15.55 -15.09 -7.29
N ASP A 305 15.78 -15.65 -6.09
CA ASP A 305 15.72 -17.10 -5.84
C ASP A 305 14.28 -17.63 -5.83
N THR A 306 13.32 -16.78 -5.47
CA THR A 306 11.89 -17.12 -5.33
C THR A 306 11.02 -16.44 -6.38
N LEU A 307 11.62 -15.63 -7.26
CA LEU A 307 10.92 -14.79 -8.23
C LEU A 307 10.21 -15.63 -9.30
N VAL A 308 8.89 -15.48 -9.42
CA VAL A 308 8.14 -16.08 -10.54
C VAL A 308 8.00 -15.06 -11.66
N ARG A 309 8.36 -15.45 -12.89
CA ARG A 309 8.37 -14.58 -14.07
C ARG A 309 7.33 -15.02 -15.10
N ILE A 310 6.55 -14.06 -15.57
CA ILE A 310 5.49 -14.25 -16.56
C ILE A 310 5.86 -13.43 -17.79
N SER A 311 6.05 -14.11 -18.92
CA SER A 311 6.47 -13.49 -20.18
C SER A 311 5.45 -12.48 -20.69
N ALA A 312 5.93 -11.48 -21.43
CA ALA A 312 5.07 -10.49 -22.08
C ALA A 312 4.04 -11.13 -23.05
N GLU A 313 4.39 -12.26 -23.68
CA GLU A 313 3.47 -13.04 -24.51
C GLU A 313 2.25 -13.53 -23.72
N LYS A 314 2.45 -13.96 -22.47
CA LYS A 314 1.38 -14.45 -21.61
C LYS A 314 0.50 -13.32 -21.05
N THR A 315 1.08 -12.14 -20.81
CA THR A 315 0.36 -11.02 -20.21
C THR A 315 -0.31 -10.12 -21.26
N GLY A 316 0.22 -10.08 -22.49
CA GLY A 316 -0.24 -9.17 -23.55
C GLY A 316 0.24 -7.72 -23.41
N TYR A 317 0.92 -7.35 -22.32
CA TYR A 317 1.33 -5.98 -22.04
C TYR A 317 2.83 -5.82 -21.78
N GLY A 318 3.46 -6.81 -21.14
CA GLY A 318 4.85 -6.73 -20.70
C GLY A 318 5.17 -7.78 -19.63
N GLU A 319 6.44 -7.98 -19.34
CA GLU A 319 6.85 -9.00 -18.37
C GLU A 319 6.35 -8.66 -16.96
N TYR A 320 5.71 -9.62 -16.28
CA TYR A 320 5.28 -9.50 -14.89
C TYR A 320 6.12 -10.40 -13.99
N TRP A 321 6.44 -9.90 -12.81
CA TRP A 321 7.19 -10.57 -11.77
C TRP A 321 6.34 -10.70 -10.52
N ILE A 322 6.32 -11.90 -9.93
CA ILE A 322 5.54 -12.20 -8.74
C ILE A 322 6.51 -12.58 -7.62
N SER A 323 6.60 -11.75 -6.60
CA SER A 323 7.28 -12.03 -5.34
C SER A 323 6.32 -12.78 -4.42
N PRO A 324 6.59 -14.04 -4.03
CA PRO A 324 5.62 -14.86 -3.31
C PRO A 324 5.19 -14.25 -1.97
N THR A 325 6.11 -13.63 -1.25
CA THR A 325 5.86 -13.04 0.08
C THR A 325 6.36 -11.61 0.18
N SER A 326 5.99 -10.92 1.27
CA SER A 326 6.49 -9.58 1.59
C SER A 326 8.00 -9.53 1.90
N THR A 327 8.64 -10.66 2.18
CA THR A 327 10.11 -10.72 2.35
C THR A 327 10.86 -10.81 1.02
N ASP A 328 10.17 -11.18 -0.05
CA ASP A 328 10.72 -11.32 -1.41
C ASP A 328 10.69 -10.03 -2.23
N ILE A 329 10.30 -8.91 -1.62
CA ILE A 329 10.26 -7.61 -2.27
C ILE A 329 10.61 -6.48 -1.29
N ARG A 330 11.49 -5.59 -1.73
CA ARG A 330 12.07 -4.51 -0.92
C ARG A 330 11.97 -3.16 -1.65
N PRO A 331 10.91 -2.37 -1.42
CA PRO A 331 10.87 -0.95 -1.74
C PRO A 331 12.13 -0.21 -1.33
N TYR A 332 12.71 0.54 -2.26
CA TYR A 332 13.93 1.32 -1.99
C TYR A 332 13.95 2.69 -2.67
N GLY A 333 12.95 2.99 -3.50
CA GLY A 333 12.78 4.30 -4.11
C GLY A 333 11.34 4.56 -4.52
N ILE A 334 11.01 5.83 -4.70
CA ILE A 334 9.73 6.30 -5.21
C ILE A 334 10.00 7.10 -6.48
N CYS A 335 9.36 6.72 -7.57
CA CYS A 335 9.42 7.41 -8.86
C CYS A 335 8.17 8.26 -9.03
N ILE A 336 8.35 9.56 -9.27
CA ILE A 336 7.26 10.52 -9.50
C ILE A 336 7.43 11.13 -10.89
N LYS A 337 6.36 11.17 -11.66
CA LYS A 337 6.35 11.78 -12.99
C LYS A 337 5.18 12.75 -13.12
N LYS A 338 5.45 13.96 -13.62
CA LYS A 338 4.40 14.89 -14.02
C LYS A 338 3.70 14.35 -15.27
N VAL A 339 2.36 14.33 -15.27
CA VAL A 339 1.54 13.79 -16.37
C VAL A 339 1.46 14.77 -17.53
#